data_AF-A0A843HIN3-F1
#
_entry.id   AF-A0A843HIN3-F1
#
_cell.length_a   1.000
_cell.length_b   1.000
_cell.length_c   1.000
_cell.angle_alpha   90.00
_cell.angle_beta   90.00
_cell.angle_gamma   90.00
#
_symmetry.space_group_name_H-M   'P 1'
#
loop_
_entity.id
_entity.type
_entity.pdbx_description
1 polymer ?
#
loop_
_entity_poly.entity_id
_entity_poly.type
_entity_poly.pdbx_seq_one_letter_code
_entity_poly.pdbx_strand_id
1 'polypeptide(L)'
;MTNYETSIKEITDTLNHIIDFLNDMKTNHDKDFFNESIKLYGLINYSRIQFFPKTSSFITDNHAFNDIFFNYTSVESMILDLFMIIESDLIKALDKNDMGQLDKNKIDSILTFAAKLLELLAKIIDTRIKLNNQVIDDKQYTRLNQEYTTSVFRMQNDFYTLVYDEKIDFRVK
;
A
#
# COMPACT_ATOMS: atom_id res chain seq x y z
N MET A 1 -10.96 25.89 -5.31
CA MET A 1 -10.16 24.92 -4.54
C MET A 1 -8.75 25.46 -4.41
N THR A 2 -8.16 25.41 -3.23
CA THR A 2 -6.74 25.73 -3.03
C THR A 2 -5.86 24.61 -3.61
N ASN A 3 -4.58 24.88 -3.90
CA ASN A 3 -3.62 23.84 -4.33
C ASN A 3 -3.51 22.67 -3.33
N TYR A 4 -3.79 22.95 -2.05
CA TYR A 4 -3.83 21.97 -0.97
C TYR A 4 -5.04 21.04 -1.07
N GLU A 5 -6.24 21.59 -1.24
CA GLU A 5 -7.48 20.81 -1.41
C GLU A 5 -7.45 19.93 -2.65
N THR A 6 -6.88 20.44 -3.75
CA THR A 6 -6.69 19.67 -4.99
C THR A 6 -5.74 18.49 -4.75
N SER A 7 -4.62 18.71 -4.07
CA SER A 7 -3.65 17.65 -3.76
C SER A 7 -4.25 16.55 -2.87
N ILE A 8 -5.04 16.91 -1.86
CA ILE A 8 -5.76 15.96 -1.00
C ILE A 8 -6.69 15.08 -1.82
N LYS A 9 -7.50 15.72 -2.67
CA LYS A 9 -8.46 15.01 -3.50
C LYS A 9 -7.76 14.03 -4.42
N GLU A 10 -6.71 14.48 -5.11
CA GLU A 10 -5.91 13.62 -5.99
C GLU A 10 -5.31 12.42 -5.25
N ILE A 11 -4.73 12.63 -4.06
CA ILE A 11 -4.15 11.54 -3.26
C ILE A 11 -5.23 10.54 -2.87
N THR A 12 -6.37 11.01 -2.37
CA THR A 12 -7.46 10.16 -1.89
C THR A 12 -8.10 9.38 -3.04
N ASP A 13 -8.41 10.06 -4.15
CA ASP A 13 -9.02 9.44 -5.34
C ASP A 13 -8.05 8.40 -5.95
N THR A 14 -6.76 8.72 -6.04
CA THR A 14 -5.75 7.79 -6.56
C THR A 14 -5.61 6.57 -5.66
N LEU A 15 -5.56 6.75 -4.34
CA LEU A 15 -5.46 5.65 -3.39
C LEU A 15 -6.67 4.71 -3.49
N ASN A 16 -7.88 5.27 -3.57
CA ASN A 16 -9.09 4.47 -3.73
C ASN A 16 -9.07 3.69 -5.06
N HIS A 17 -8.65 4.32 -6.17
CA HIS A 17 -8.50 3.61 -7.44
C HIS A 17 -7.47 2.47 -7.38
N ILE A 18 -6.36 2.64 -6.65
CA ILE A 18 -5.38 1.56 -6.45
C ILE A 18 -6.06 0.42 -5.67
N ILE A 19 -6.75 0.71 -4.57
CA ILE A 19 -7.46 -0.29 -3.75
C ILE A 19 -8.50 -1.04 -4.59
N ASP A 20 -9.33 -0.32 -5.33
CA ASP A 20 -10.38 -0.87 -6.19
C ASP A 20 -9.77 -1.78 -7.26
N PHE A 21 -8.70 -1.33 -7.93
CA PHE A 21 -7.98 -2.15 -8.90
C PHE A 21 -7.48 -3.46 -8.29
N LEU A 22 -6.82 -3.41 -7.13
CA LEU A 22 -6.31 -4.62 -6.47
C LEU A 22 -7.44 -5.56 -6.05
N ASN A 23 -8.60 -5.03 -5.65
CA ASN A 23 -9.77 -5.82 -5.28
C ASN A 23 -10.45 -6.44 -6.50
N ASP A 24 -10.58 -5.70 -7.60
CA ASP A 24 -11.15 -6.18 -8.86
C ASP A 24 -10.30 -7.29 -9.47
N MET A 25 -8.97 -7.14 -9.43
CA MET A 25 -8.04 -8.15 -9.95
C MET A 25 -8.22 -9.52 -9.30
N LYS A 26 -8.65 -9.58 -8.02
CA LYS A 26 -8.96 -10.83 -7.30
C LYS A 26 -10.18 -11.58 -7.82
N THR A 27 -11.09 -10.89 -8.51
CA THR A 27 -12.41 -11.43 -8.87
C THR A 27 -12.50 -11.96 -10.30
N ASN A 28 -11.53 -11.65 -11.18
CA ASN A 28 -11.63 -11.89 -12.63
C ASN A 28 -10.49 -12.75 -13.22
N HIS A 29 -10.07 -13.82 -12.54
CA HIS A 29 -8.88 -14.61 -12.90
C HIS A 29 -8.93 -15.45 -14.20
N ASP A 30 -10.10 -15.59 -14.83
CA ASP A 30 -10.33 -16.71 -15.75
C ASP A 30 -10.23 -16.42 -17.26
N LYS A 31 -9.97 -15.18 -17.69
CA LYS A 31 -9.86 -14.89 -19.14
C LYS A 31 -8.63 -14.12 -19.61
N ASP A 32 -7.91 -13.40 -18.75
CA ASP A 32 -6.80 -12.56 -19.22
C ASP A 32 -5.73 -12.24 -18.16
N PHE A 33 -5.27 -13.28 -17.45
CA PHE A 33 -4.29 -13.12 -16.36
C PHE A 33 -2.99 -12.43 -16.81
N PHE A 34 -2.60 -12.58 -18.08
CA PHE A 34 -1.43 -11.91 -18.65
C PHE A 34 -1.61 -10.39 -18.71
N ASN A 35 -2.71 -9.90 -19.31
CA ASN A 35 -2.91 -8.45 -19.38
C ASN A 35 -3.14 -7.84 -18.00
N GLU A 36 -3.82 -8.55 -17.09
CA GLU A 36 -3.97 -8.08 -15.70
C GLU A 36 -2.62 -8.01 -14.99
N SER A 37 -1.71 -8.96 -15.24
CA SER A 37 -0.34 -8.93 -14.72
C SER A 37 0.46 -7.74 -15.24
N ILE A 38 0.33 -7.38 -16.52
CA ILE A 38 0.99 -6.19 -17.09
C ILE A 38 0.44 -4.90 -16.46
N LYS A 39 -0.89 -4.80 -16.29
CA LYS A 39 -1.51 -3.65 -15.63
C LYS A 39 -1.04 -3.53 -14.19
N LEU A 40 -0.95 -4.64 -13.46
CA LEU A 40 -0.43 -4.70 -12.10
C LEU A 40 1.03 -4.24 -12.04
N TYR A 41 1.88 -4.68 -12.97
CA TYR A 41 3.25 -4.19 -13.08
C TYR A 41 3.31 -2.66 -13.29
N GLY A 42 2.46 -2.12 -14.14
CA GLY A 42 2.32 -0.67 -14.35
C GLY A 42 1.87 0.06 -13.09
N LEU A 43 0.88 -0.49 -12.38
CA LEU A 43 0.37 0.05 -11.11
C LEU A 43 1.44 0.06 -10.02
N ILE A 44 2.21 -1.02 -9.89
CA ILE A 44 3.32 -1.13 -8.94
C ILE A 44 4.34 -0.03 -9.20
N ASN A 45 4.75 0.13 -10.47
CA ASN A 45 5.71 1.16 -10.85
C ASN A 45 5.19 2.57 -10.62
N TYR A 46 3.94 2.85 -11.00
CA TYR A 46 3.30 4.13 -10.72
C TYR A 46 3.24 4.42 -9.21
N SER A 47 2.85 3.41 -8.42
CA SER A 47 2.73 3.52 -6.97
C SER A 47 4.07 3.90 -6.34
N ARG A 48 5.13 3.15 -6.68
CA ARG A 48 6.49 3.34 -6.14
C ARG A 48 7.15 4.65 -6.60
N ILE A 49 7.02 5.01 -7.88
CA ILE A 49 7.80 6.11 -8.47
C ILE A 49 7.09 7.44 -8.35
N GLN A 50 5.76 7.46 -8.37
CA GLN A 50 4.97 8.70 -8.42
C GLN A 50 4.09 8.88 -7.19
N PHE A 51 3.21 7.93 -6.91
CA PHE A 51 2.17 8.12 -5.91
C PHE A 51 2.73 8.22 -4.48
N PHE A 52 3.52 7.23 -4.04
CA PHE A 52 4.06 7.20 -2.69
C PHE A 52 5.01 8.38 -2.43
N PRO A 53 5.99 8.71 -3.29
CA PRO A 53 6.84 9.89 -3.09
C PRO A 53 6.06 11.20 -2.98
N LYS A 54 5.03 11.41 -3.84
CA LYS A 54 4.18 12.60 -3.79
C LYS A 54 3.38 12.66 -2.48
N THR A 55 2.78 11.53 -2.09
CA THR A 55 1.96 11.43 -0.88
C THR A 55 2.81 11.65 0.36
N SER A 56 3.96 10.98 0.45
CA SER A 56 4.92 11.10 1.55
C SER A 56 5.39 12.54 1.72
N SER A 57 5.79 13.21 0.64
CA SER A 57 6.14 14.65 0.70
C SER A 57 4.99 15.51 1.21
N PHE A 58 3.75 15.23 0.81
CA PHE A 58 2.60 16.02 1.20
C PHE A 58 2.25 15.84 2.69
N ILE A 59 2.35 14.62 3.21
CA ILE A 59 1.98 14.33 4.60
C ILE A 59 3.11 14.63 5.60
N THR A 60 4.38 14.73 5.18
CA THR A 60 5.53 14.97 6.06
C THR A 60 5.65 16.42 6.53
N ASP A 61 5.03 17.37 5.83
CA ASP A 61 5.27 18.80 6.03
C ASP A 61 4.73 19.38 7.36
N ASN A 62 3.99 18.59 8.17
CA ASN A 62 3.44 19.06 9.45
C ASN A 62 4.09 18.36 10.68
N HIS A 63 5.08 19.03 11.29
CA HIS A 63 5.85 18.51 12.44
C HIS A 63 5.04 18.22 13.73
N ALA A 64 3.77 18.59 13.81
CA ALA A 64 2.98 18.44 15.03
C ALA A 64 2.53 16.98 15.33
N PHE A 65 2.67 16.04 14.38
CA PHE A 65 2.10 14.69 14.53
C PHE A 65 3.05 13.58 14.04
N ASN A 66 4.26 13.55 14.59
CA ASN A 66 5.35 12.66 14.14
C ASN A 66 5.04 11.16 14.31
N ASP A 67 4.25 10.76 15.30
CA ASP A 67 3.99 9.33 15.54
C ASP A 67 3.00 8.73 14.53
N ILE A 68 1.97 9.50 14.15
CA ILE A 68 1.03 9.10 13.09
C ILE A 68 1.77 9.01 11.75
N PHE A 69 2.76 9.87 11.51
CA PHE A 69 3.65 9.76 10.36
C PHE A 69 4.48 8.47 10.38
N PHE A 70 5.02 8.06 11.54
CA PHE A 70 5.74 6.79 11.65
C PHE A 70 4.84 5.58 11.32
N ASN A 71 3.56 5.63 11.72
CA ASN A 71 2.59 4.61 11.33
C ASN A 71 2.37 4.59 9.81
N TYR A 72 2.31 5.75 9.14
CA TYR A 72 2.24 5.82 7.67
C TYR A 72 3.45 5.15 7.01
N THR A 73 4.67 5.53 7.39
CA THR A 73 5.90 5.03 6.72
C THR A 73 6.08 3.53 6.92
N SER A 74 5.65 3.02 8.08
CA SER A 74 5.63 1.58 8.36
C SER A 74 4.69 0.83 7.41
N VAL A 75 3.49 1.36 7.15
CA VAL A 75 2.52 0.75 6.24
C VAL A 75 2.98 0.87 4.77
N GLU A 76 3.45 2.06 4.37
CA GLU A 76 4.04 2.31 3.04
C GLU A 76 5.17 1.31 2.74
N SER A 77 6.10 1.10 3.67
CA SER A 77 7.23 0.18 3.49
C SER A 77 6.75 -1.25 3.25
N MET A 78 5.79 -1.75 4.04
CA MET A 78 5.23 -3.09 3.85
C MET A 78 4.55 -3.23 2.48
N ILE A 79 3.83 -2.21 2.00
CA ILE A 79 3.20 -2.25 0.66
C ILE A 79 4.28 -2.33 -0.42
N LEU A 80 5.32 -1.51 -0.32
CA LEU A 80 6.43 -1.49 -1.29
C LEU A 80 7.17 -2.84 -1.33
N ASP A 81 7.38 -3.47 -0.18
CA ASP A 81 7.97 -4.81 -0.09
C ASP A 81 7.15 -5.85 -0.85
N LEU A 82 5.83 -5.90 -0.60
CA LEU A 82 4.89 -6.79 -1.32
C LEU A 82 4.89 -6.53 -2.83
N PHE A 83 4.90 -5.26 -3.22
CA PHE A 83 4.92 -4.85 -4.62
C PHE A 83 6.21 -5.26 -5.32
N MET A 84 7.37 -5.15 -4.66
CA MET A 84 8.65 -5.62 -5.20
C MET A 84 8.68 -7.14 -5.40
N ILE A 85 8.03 -7.90 -4.53
CA ILE A 85 7.95 -9.36 -4.68
C ILE A 85 7.12 -9.72 -5.92
N ILE A 86 5.94 -9.13 -6.05
CA ILE A 86 5.11 -9.34 -7.25
C ILE A 86 5.87 -8.90 -8.50
N GLU A 87 6.47 -7.72 -8.49
CA GLU A 87 7.26 -7.20 -9.60
C GLU A 87 8.36 -8.20 -10.02
N SER A 88 9.09 -8.76 -9.06
CA SER A 88 10.14 -9.75 -9.32
C SER A 88 9.61 -11.01 -10.00
N ASP A 89 8.47 -11.53 -9.53
CA ASP A 89 7.86 -12.73 -10.09
C ASP A 89 7.31 -12.45 -11.50
N LEU A 90 6.69 -11.28 -11.71
CA LEU A 90 6.22 -10.82 -13.02
C LEU A 90 7.37 -10.67 -14.03
N ILE A 91 8.47 -10.02 -13.65
CA ILE A 91 9.65 -9.86 -14.53
C ILE A 91 10.21 -11.24 -14.93
N LYS A 92 10.38 -12.16 -13.98
CA LYS A 92 10.89 -13.52 -14.28
C LYS A 92 9.99 -14.28 -15.26
N ALA A 93 8.67 -14.15 -15.11
CA ALA A 93 7.71 -14.79 -16.01
C ALA A 93 7.75 -14.18 -17.42
N LEU A 94 7.83 -12.85 -17.50
CA LEU A 94 7.96 -12.11 -18.76
C LEU A 94 9.28 -12.44 -19.49
N ASP A 95 10.41 -12.45 -18.78
CA ASP A 95 11.74 -12.75 -19.33
C ASP A 95 11.83 -14.15 -19.95
N LYS A 96 11.14 -15.12 -19.33
CA LYS A 96 11.08 -16.51 -19.82
C LYS A 96 9.95 -16.76 -20.83
N ASN A 97 9.08 -15.76 -21.04
CA ASN A 97 7.84 -15.89 -21.80
C ASN A 97 6.98 -17.10 -21.32
N ASP A 98 6.96 -17.35 -20.01
CA ASP A 98 6.29 -18.49 -19.38
C ASP A 98 5.49 -18.02 -18.17
N MET A 99 4.28 -17.53 -18.46
CA MET A 99 3.33 -17.07 -17.44
C MET A 99 2.77 -18.21 -16.59
N GLY A 100 2.99 -19.48 -16.98
CA GLY A 100 2.66 -20.64 -16.16
C GLY A 100 3.51 -20.73 -14.88
N GLN A 101 4.60 -19.96 -14.80
CA GLN A 101 5.45 -19.87 -13.61
C GLN A 101 4.91 -18.93 -12.53
N LEU A 102 3.90 -18.12 -12.85
CA LEU A 102 3.29 -17.25 -11.85
C LEU A 102 2.39 -18.08 -10.93
N ASP A 103 2.78 -18.13 -9.66
CA ASP A 103 1.95 -18.69 -8.62
C ASP A 103 0.78 -17.72 -8.35
N LYS A 104 -0.36 -18.00 -8.99
CA LYS A 104 -1.57 -17.19 -8.88
C LYS A 104 -2.04 -17.08 -7.44
N ASN A 105 -2.03 -18.19 -6.69
CA ASN A 105 -2.49 -18.20 -5.31
C ASN A 105 -1.62 -17.30 -4.44
N LYS A 106 -0.29 -17.38 -4.61
CA LYS A 106 0.65 -16.47 -3.92
C LYS A 106 0.38 -15.01 -4.28
N ILE A 107 0.22 -14.69 -5.57
CA ILE A 107 -0.07 -13.32 -6.02
C ILE A 107 -1.37 -12.84 -5.38
N ASP A 108 -2.42 -13.66 -5.37
CA ASP A 108 -3.72 -13.30 -4.79
C ASP A 108 -3.65 -13.10 -3.28
N SER A 109 -2.90 -13.93 -2.56
CA SER A 109 -2.61 -13.74 -1.13
C SER A 109 -1.92 -12.40 -0.89
N ILE A 110 -0.89 -12.08 -1.69
CA ILE A 110 -0.13 -10.83 -1.58
C ILE A 110 -1.02 -9.62 -1.91
N LEU A 111 -1.80 -9.66 -3.00
CA LEU A 111 -2.73 -8.58 -3.38
C LEU A 111 -3.81 -8.39 -2.33
N THR A 112 -4.28 -9.48 -1.71
CA THR A 112 -5.24 -9.43 -0.61
C THR A 112 -4.68 -8.70 0.58
N PHE A 113 -3.44 -9.00 0.94
CA PHE A 113 -2.80 -8.35 2.06
C PHE A 113 -2.41 -6.89 1.75
N ALA A 114 -1.91 -6.61 0.54
CA ALA A 114 -1.58 -5.25 0.09
C ALA A 114 -2.82 -4.33 0.09
N ALA A 115 -3.99 -4.81 -0.34
CA ALA A 115 -5.22 -4.05 -0.27
C ALA A 115 -5.60 -3.66 1.18
N LYS A 116 -5.48 -4.60 2.14
CA LYS A 116 -5.71 -4.31 3.56
C LYS A 116 -4.74 -3.25 4.12
N LEU A 117 -3.47 -3.30 3.70
CA LEU A 117 -2.48 -2.29 4.07
C LEU A 117 -2.84 -0.93 3.48
N LEU A 118 -3.25 -0.86 2.21
CA LEU A 118 -3.69 0.39 1.56
C LEU A 118 -4.94 0.97 2.22
N GLU A 119 -5.90 0.14 2.65
CA GLU A 119 -7.06 0.59 3.42
C GLU A 119 -6.66 1.19 4.78
N LEU A 120 -5.68 0.59 5.48
CA LEU A 120 -5.13 1.17 6.71
C LEU A 120 -4.41 2.49 6.41
N LEU A 121 -3.61 2.54 5.34
CA LEU A 121 -2.92 3.75 4.90
C LEU A 121 -3.91 4.87 4.59
N ALA A 122 -5.03 4.56 3.93
CA ALA A 122 -6.10 5.52 3.61
C ALA A 122 -6.68 6.14 4.88
N LYS A 123 -6.92 5.33 5.93
CA LYS A 123 -7.38 5.83 7.23
C LYS A 123 -6.34 6.74 7.89
N ILE A 124 -5.06 6.39 7.81
CA ILE A 124 -3.97 7.21 8.37
C ILE A 124 -3.88 8.55 7.63
N ILE A 125 -3.91 8.53 6.29
CA ILE A 125 -3.87 9.73 5.44
C ILE A 125 -5.09 10.64 5.71
N ASP A 126 -6.30 10.08 5.75
CA ASP A 126 -7.52 10.84 6.04
C ASP A 126 -7.45 11.52 7.42
N THR A 127 -7.03 10.80 8.45
CA THR A 127 -6.82 11.39 9.78
C THR A 127 -5.77 12.48 9.73
N ARG A 128 -4.64 12.25 9.06
CA ARG A 128 -3.58 13.26 8.92
C ARG A 128 -4.10 14.54 8.24
N ILE A 129 -4.93 14.41 7.22
CA ILE A 129 -5.56 15.54 6.53
C ILE A 129 -6.52 16.28 7.47
N LYS A 130 -7.37 15.56 8.23
CA LYS A 130 -8.28 16.17 9.20
C LYS A 130 -7.55 16.95 10.28
N LEU A 131 -6.43 16.42 10.77
CA LEU A 131 -5.59 17.07 11.79
C LEU A 131 -4.92 18.36 11.30
N ASN A 132 -4.74 18.55 9.99
CA ASN A 132 -4.27 19.83 9.45
C ASN A 132 -5.34 20.93 9.56
N ASN A 133 -6.62 20.56 9.62
CA ASN A 133 -7.75 21.47 9.65
C ASN A 133 -8.44 21.56 11.02
N GLN A 134 -8.02 20.74 11.99
CA GLN A 134 -8.66 20.63 13.31
C GLN A 134 -7.61 20.60 14.42
N VAL A 135 -7.82 21.44 15.43
CA VAL A 135 -7.10 21.35 16.70
C VAL A 135 -7.75 20.25 17.52
N ILE A 136 -7.03 19.16 17.78
CA ILE A 136 -7.45 18.11 18.70
C ILE A 136 -6.69 18.21 20.01
N ASP A 137 -7.28 17.71 21.09
CA ASP A 137 -6.60 17.66 22.39
C ASP A 137 -5.63 16.46 22.48
N ASP A 138 -4.69 16.53 23.44
CA ASP A 138 -3.66 15.51 23.64
C ASP A 138 -4.23 14.10 23.91
N LYS A 139 -5.40 14.00 24.55
CA LYS A 139 -6.03 12.70 24.84
C LYS A 139 -6.58 12.07 23.57
N GLN A 140 -7.21 12.87 22.71
CA GLN A 140 -7.69 12.42 21.40
C GLN A 140 -6.52 12.01 20.51
N TYR A 141 -5.44 12.79 20.50
CA TYR A 141 -4.23 12.43 19.75
C TYR A 141 -3.64 11.11 20.23
N THR A 142 -3.46 10.98 21.54
CA THR A 142 -2.90 9.76 22.16
C THR A 142 -3.73 8.53 21.81
N ARG A 143 -5.07 8.65 21.86
CA ARG A 143 -5.98 7.57 21.49
C ARG A 143 -5.84 7.16 20.03
N LEU A 144 -5.83 8.13 19.11
CA LEU A 144 -5.66 7.87 17.67
C LEU A 144 -4.31 7.22 17.37
N ASN A 145 -3.24 7.73 17.98
CA ASN A 145 -1.92 7.17 17.80
C ASN A 145 -1.85 5.71 18.30
N GLN A 146 -2.39 5.44 19.50
CA GLN A 146 -2.43 4.09 20.04
C GLN A 146 -3.25 3.12 19.17
N GLU A 147 -4.35 3.59 18.59
CA GLU A 147 -5.17 2.81 17.64
C GLU A 147 -4.38 2.43 16.39
N TYR A 148 -3.68 3.40 15.77
CA TYR A 148 -2.86 3.13 14.59
C TYR A 148 -1.65 2.27 14.91
N THR A 149 -0.91 2.55 15.97
CA THR A 149 0.23 1.71 16.39
C THR A 149 -0.19 0.27 16.64
N THR A 150 -1.35 0.06 17.29
CA THR A 150 -1.89 -1.30 17.51
C THR A 150 -2.26 -1.97 16.18
N SER A 151 -2.88 -1.23 15.26
CA SER A 151 -3.28 -1.75 13.95
C SER A 151 -2.08 -2.09 13.07
N VAL A 152 -1.07 -1.22 13.03
CA VAL A 152 0.20 -1.44 12.32
C VAL A 152 0.93 -2.63 12.90
N PHE A 153 1.03 -2.74 14.23
CA PHE A 153 1.67 -3.89 14.88
C PHE A 153 1.00 -5.22 14.52
N ARG A 154 -0.34 -5.27 14.46
CA ARG A 154 -1.07 -6.46 14.01
C ARG A 154 -0.76 -6.78 12.55
N MET A 155 -0.80 -5.77 11.67
CA MET A 155 -0.46 -5.94 10.26
C MET A 155 0.99 -6.39 10.06
N GLN A 156 1.94 -5.91 10.87
CA GLN A 156 3.33 -6.38 10.81
C GLN A 156 3.45 -7.87 11.15
N ASN A 157 2.73 -8.35 12.16
CA ASN A 157 2.70 -9.78 12.48
C ASN A 157 2.09 -10.59 11.33
N ASP A 158 0.95 -10.14 10.78
CA ASP A 158 0.29 -10.79 9.65
C ASP A 158 1.19 -10.79 8.40
N PHE A 159 1.97 -9.71 8.18
CA PHE A 159 2.96 -9.62 7.11
C PHE A 159 4.06 -10.68 7.27
N TYR A 160 4.62 -10.85 8.46
CA TYR A 160 5.64 -11.88 8.69
C TYR A 160 5.09 -13.30 8.52
N THR A 161 3.83 -13.53 8.92
CA THR A 161 3.14 -14.80 8.64
C THR A 161 2.99 -15.03 7.14
N LEU A 162 2.49 -14.04 6.38
CA LEU A 162 2.38 -14.14 4.93
C LEU A 162 3.74 -14.45 4.27
N VAL A 163 4.79 -13.73 4.68
CA VAL A 163 6.15 -13.92 4.17
C VAL A 163 6.65 -15.34 4.40
N TYR A 164 6.38 -15.89 5.60
CA TYR A 164 6.74 -17.26 5.94
C TYR A 164 5.93 -18.28 5.13
N ASP A 165 4.60 -18.13 5.09
CA ASP A 165 3.67 -19.06 4.44
C ASP A 165 3.93 -19.14 2.93
N GLU A 166 4.12 -17.98 2.30
CA GLU A 166 4.40 -17.84 0.86
C GLU A 166 5.89 -18.04 0.52
N LYS A 167 6.72 -18.38 1.51
CA LYS A 167 8.17 -18.64 1.37
C LYS A 167 8.90 -17.53 0.63
N ILE A 168 8.55 -16.30 0.95
CA ILE A 168 9.11 -15.11 0.32
C ILE A 168 10.55 -14.92 0.83
N ASP A 169 11.52 -14.94 -0.07
CA ASP A 169 12.92 -14.68 0.26
C ASP A 169 13.27 -13.22 -0.05
N PHE A 170 13.43 -12.40 0.99
CA PHE A 170 13.88 -11.01 0.87
C PHE A 170 15.39 -10.87 0.69
N ARG A 171 16.16 -11.96 0.70
CA ARG A 171 17.60 -11.88 0.48
C ARG A 171 17.87 -11.48 -0.96
N VAL A 172 18.46 -10.30 -1.13
CA VAL A 172 19.09 -9.88 -2.37
C VAL A 172 20.16 -10.92 -2.71
N LYS A 173 20.00 -11.64 -3.82
CA LYS A 173 21.07 -12.46 -4.40
C LYS A 173 21.89 -11.63 -5.36
#